data_AF-A0AAI9UWI0-F1
#
_entry.id   AF-A0AAI9UWI0-F1
#
_cell.length_a   1.000
_cell.length_b   1.000
_cell.length_c   1.000
_cell.angle_alpha   90.00
_cell.angle_beta   90.00
_cell.angle_gamma   90.00
#
_symmetry.space_group_name_H-M   'P 1'
#
loop_
_entity.id
_entity.type
_entity.pdbx_description
1 polymer ?
#
loop_
_entity_poly.entity_id
_entity_poly.type
_entity_poly.pdbx_seq_one_letter_code
_entity_poly.pdbx_strand_id
1 'polypeptide(L)'
;MSGDPVTVGNFEKALSIDYSYFDPSVRALCNEKMWKNPAEPAYPSQVEKATELFKTALDYYEDFLGSNAYLAGNNFSLADMYIFIWMPYIHLIGLYEEVTARPHVEDLWKRVSGRSARKSAVKDMPQ
;
A
#
# COMPACT_ATOMS: atom_id res chain seq x y z
N MET A 1 13.27 -19.76 1.10
CA MET A 1 14.02 -18.54 0.77
C MET A 1 15.50 -18.89 0.88
N SER A 2 16.26 -18.81 -0.21
CA SER A 2 17.72 -18.83 -0.12
C SER A 2 18.15 -17.67 0.77
N GLY A 3 18.92 -17.95 1.83
CA GLY A 3 19.29 -16.96 2.86
C GLY A 3 20.35 -15.95 2.41
N ASP A 4 20.17 -15.33 1.24
CA ASP A 4 20.99 -14.21 0.82
C ASP A 4 20.69 -13.00 1.72
N PRO A 5 21.67 -12.48 2.47
CA PRO A 5 21.45 -11.40 3.43
C PRO A 5 20.93 -10.11 2.79
N VAL A 6 21.32 -9.82 1.54
CA VAL A 6 20.87 -8.61 0.83
C VAL A 6 19.38 -8.71 0.50
N THR A 7 18.94 -9.86 -0.01
CA THR A 7 17.53 -10.13 -0.30
C THR A 7 16.67 -10.03 0.97
N VAL A 8 17.13 -10.61 2.09
CA VAL A 8 16.43 -10.53 3.38
C VAL A 8 16.37 -9.08 3.87
N GLY A 9 17.48 -8.34 3.81
CA GLY A 9 17.53 -6.94 4.24
C GLY A 9 16.58 -6.04 3.43
N ASN A 10 16.51 -6.21 2.11
CA ASN A 10 15.56 -5.48 1.27
C ASN A 10 14.11 -5.80 1.62
N PHE A 11 13.81 -7.08 1.87
CA PHE A 11 12.48 -7.52 2.28
C PHE A 11 12.08 -6.91 3.63
N GLU A 12 12.95 -6.98 4.64
CA GLU A 12 12.70 -6.39 5.97
C GLU A 12 12.56 -4.87 5.92
N LYS A 13 13.35 -4.19 5.07
CA LYS A 13 13.23 -2.74 4.84
C LYS A 13 11.85 -2.38 4.29
N ALA A 14 11.37 -3.10 3.27
CA ALA A 14 10.06 -2.87 2.68
C ALA A 14 8.93 -3.10 3.69
N LEU A 15 9.00 -4.18 4.48
CA LEU A 15 8.03 -4.46 5.55
C LEU A 15 8.04 -3.43 6.67
N SER A 16 9.22 -2.87 7.00
CA SER A 16 9.32 -1.84 8.02
C SER A 16 8.62 -0.55 7.60
N ILE A 17 8.67 -0.20 6.31
CA ILE A 17 7.93 0.93 5.75
C ILE A 17 6.43 0.65 5.77
N ASP A 18 6.02 -0.56 5.38
CA ASP A 18 4.61 -0.96 5.43
C ASP A 18 4.04 -0.83 6.85
N TYR A 19 4.69 -1.47 7.81
CA TYR A 19 4.27 -1.49 9.21
C TYR A 19 4.26 -0.11 9.87
N SER A 20 5.24 0.74 9.56
CA SER A 20 5.46 1.99 10.30
C SER A 20 4.78 3.20 9.64
N TYR A 21 4.53 3.16 8.33
CA TYR A 21 4.02 4.29 7.56
C TYR A 21 2.74 3.92 6.81
N PHE A 22 2.80 2.92 5.94
CA PHE A 22 1.69 2.62 5.01
C PHE A 22 0.44 2.08 5.72
N ASP A 23 0.52 0.92 6.37
CA ASP A 23 -0.61 0.30 7.08
C ASP A 23 -1.29 1.25 8.09
N PRO A 24 -0.55 1.90 9.03
CA PRO A 24 -1.19 2.78 9.99
C PRO A 24 -1.84 4.00 9.33
N SER A 25 -1.27 4.52 8.24
CA SER A 25 -1.87 5.63 7.50
C SER A 25 -3.20 5.24 6.85
N VAL A 26 -3.23 4.14 6.09
CA VAL A 26 -4.44 3.69 5.39
C VAL A 26 -5.51 3.29 6.41
N ARG A 27 -5.14 2.58 7.48
CA ARG A 27 -6.07 2.19 8.53
C ARG A 27 -6.68 3.39 9.25
N ALA A 28 -5.89 4.43 9.53
CA ALA A 28 -6.40 5.68 10.11
C ALA A 28 -7.37 6.39 9.16
N LEU A 29 -7.04 6.47 7.86
CA LEU A 29 -7.87 7.09 6.84
C LEU A 29 -9.18 6.32 6.63
N CYS A 30 -9.14 4.99 6.59
CA CYS A 30 -10.34 4.15 6.54
C CYS A 30 -11.23 4.35 7.77
N ASN A 31 -10.63 4.48 8.95
CA ASN A 31 -11.38 4.78 10.16
C ASN A 31 -12.12 6.12 10.04
N GLU A 32 -11.41 7.20 9.70
CA GLU A 32 -12.01 8.53 9.59
C GLU A 32 -13.02 8.67 8.43
N LYS A 33 -12.82 7.97 7.31
CA LYS A 33 -13.62 8.16 6.08
C LYS A 33 -14.66 7.08 5.80
N MET A 34 -14.57 5.90 6.44
CA MET A 34 -15.37 4.74 6.06
C MET A 34 -15.95 3.94 7.24
N TRP A 35 -15.15 3.65 8.27
CA TRP A 35 -15.56 2.70 9.32
C TRP A 35 -16.18 3.34 10.56
N LYS A 36 -15.88 4.61 10.85
CA LYS A 36 -16.55 5.32 11.95
C LYS A 36 -18.04 5.45 11.70
N ASN A 37 -18.77 5.64 12.80
CA ASN A 37 -20.18 5.98 12.75
C ASN A 37 -20.37 7.24 11.89
N PRO A 38 -21.23 7.23 10.86
CA PRO A 38 -21.50 8.41 10.03
C PRO A 38 -21.99 9.64 10.81
N ALA A 39 -22.51 9.45 12.02
CA ALA A 39 -22.91 10.54 12.91
C ALA A 39 -21.72 11.26 13.59
N GLU A 40 -20.53 10.66 13.59
CA GLU A 40 -19.31 11.25 14.13
C GLU A 40 -18.52 11.94 13.00
N PRO A 41 -18.22 13.25 13.13
CA PRO A 41 -17.43 13.93 12.12
C PRO A 41 -15.98 13.42 12.12
N ALA A 42 -15.39 13.33 10.93
CA ALA A 42 -13.95 13.06 10.79
C ALA A 42 -13.13 14.17 11.46
N TYR A 43 -12.01 13.80 12.08
CA TYR A 43 -11.08 14.77 12.67
C TYR A 43 -10.10 15.28 11.59
N PRO A 44 -10.16 16.55 11.18
CA PRO A 44 -9.35 17.04 10.05
C PRO A 44 -7.85 16.86 10.26
N SER A 45 -7.36 17.09 11.48
CA SER A 45 -5.95 16.92 11.83
C SER A 45 -5.47 15.47 11.73
N GLN A 46 -6.35 14.50 12.02
CA GLN A 46 -6.03 13.07 11.89
C GLN A 46 -5.97 12.66 10.42
N VAL A 47 -6.92 13.16 9.62
CA VAL A 47 -6.94 12.93 8.17
C VAL A 47 -5.70 13.54 7.50
N GLU A 48 -5.34 14.77 7.85
CA GLU A 48 -4.16 15.45 7.33
C GLU A 48 -2.88 14.66 7.65
N LYS A 49 -2.65 14.39 8.94
CA LYS A 49 -1.48 13.61 9.39
C LYS A 49 -1.38 12.24 8.74
N ALA A 50 -2.49 11.51 8.65
CA ALA A 50 -2.50 10.20 8.00
C ALA A 50 -2.28 10.30 6.49
N THR A 51 -2.78 11.35 5.84
CA THR A 51 -2.54 11.60 4.42
C THR A 51 -1.06 11.89 4.15
N GLU A 52 -0.40 12.70 4.98
CA GLU A 52 1.04 12.96 4.86
C GLU A 52 1.88 11.69 5.04
N LEU A 53 1.52 10.85 6.02
CA LEU A 53 2.20 9.59 6.27
C LEU A 53 2.02 8.62 5.09
N PHE A 54 0.82 8.58 4.50
CA PHE A 54 0.52 7.80 3.31
C PHE A 54 1.38 8.23 2.13
N LYS A 55 1.42 9.55 1.84
CA LYS A 55 2.26 10.11 0.76
C LYS A 55 3.73 9.77 0.95
N THR A 56 4.23 9.91 2.18
CA THR A 56 5.61 9.56 2.55
C THR A 56 5.92 8.09 2.28
N ALA A 57 5.00 7.18 2.63
CA ALA A 57 5.17 5.76 2.35
C ALA A 57 5.24 5.49 0.84
N LEU A 58 4.34 6.12 0.06
CA LEU A 58 4.35 5.99 -1.39
C LEU A 58 5.62 6.55 -2.03
N ASP A 59 6.17 7.66 -1.50
CA ASP A 59 7.44 8.22 -1.98
C ASP A 59 8.61 7.26 -1.76
N TYR A 60 8.66 6.57 -0.62
CA TYR A 60 9.66 5.54 -0.39
C TYR A 60 9.50 4.33 -1.31
N TYR A 61 8.27 3.91 -1.58
CA TYR A 61 8.03 2.83 -2.54
C TYR A 61 8.39 3.24 -3.97
N GLU A 62 8.10 4.48 -4.36
CA GLU A 62 8.45 5.02 -5.67
C GLU A 62 9.97 5.01 -5.88
N ASP A 63 10.74 5.41 -4.87
CA ASP A 63 12.22 5.35 -4.90
C ASP A 63 12.72 3.90 -5.05
N PHE A 64 12.15 2.96 -4.30
CA PHE A 64 12.56 1.55 -4.37
C PHE A 64 12.26 0.96 -5.74
N LEU A 65 11.10 1.27 -6.30
CA LEU A 65 10.63 0.74 -7.58
C LEU A 65 11.31 1.41 -8.78
N GLY A 66 11.95 2.56 -8.60
CA GLY A 66 12.78 3.20 -9.62
C GLY A 66 13.98 2.33 -10.06
N SER A 67 14.39 1.36 -9.23
CA SER A 67 15.50 0.42 -9.53
C SER A 67 15.12 -1.05 -9.40
N ASN A 68 13.91 -1.37 -8.93
CA ASN A 68 13.46 -2.73 -8.66
C ASN A 68 12.07 -3.00 -9.27
N ALA A 69 11.83 -4.22 -9.73
CA ALA A 69 10.51 -4.59 -10.25
C ALA A 69 9.42 -4.74 -9.16
N TYR A 70 9.84 -4.96 -7.90
CA TYR A 70 9.03 -5.19 -6.71
C TYR A 70 9.70 -4.55 -5.48
N LEU A 71 8.98 -4.44 -4.37
CA LEU A 71 9.45 -3.69 -3.19
C LEU A 71 10.67 -4.29 -2.50
N ALA A 72 10.83 -5.61 -2.60
CA ALA A 72 11.95 -6.35 -2.03
C ALA A 72 13.04 -6.70 -3.06
N GLY A 73 12.98 -6.11 -4.26
CA GLY A 73 13.91 -6.39 -5.36
C GLY A 73 13.20 -6.84 -6.64
N ASN A 74 13.79 -7.77 -7.39
CA ASN A 74 13.27 -8.15 -8.71
C ASN A 74 12.26 -9.31 -8.69
N ASN A 75 11.96 -9.87 -7.53
CA ASN A 75 11.02 -10.96 -7.37
C ASN A 75 9.83 -10.54 -6.51
N PHE A 76 8.63 -10.99 -6.90
CA PHE A 76 7.42 -10.80 -6.09
C PHE A 76 7.60 -11.44 -4.71
N SER A 77 7.23 -10.70 -3.68
CA SER A 77 7.38 -11.10 -2.28
C SER A 77 6.11 -10.82 -1.48
N LEU A 78 6.13 -11.19 -0.20
CA LEU A 78 5.03 -10.87 0.72
C LEU A 78 4.86 -9.36 0.94
N ALA A 79 5.94 -8.56 0.80
CA ALA A 79 5.87 -7.11 0.95
C ALA A 79 4.91 -6.49 -0.08
N ASP A 80 4.96 -6.96 -1.34
CA ASP A 80 4.07 -6.48 -2.41
C ASP A 80 2.60 -6.87 -2.16
N MET A 81 2.37 -7.98 -1.46
CA MET A 81 1.04 -8.46 -1.12
C MET A 81 0.38 -7.60 -0.03
N TYR A 82 1.12 -7.16 0.99
CA TYR A 82 0.57 -6.36 2.09
C TYR A 82 0.02 -5.02 1.61
N ILE A 83 0.77 -4.31 0.76
CA ILE A 83 0.29 -3.07 0.13
C ILE A 83 -0.96 -3.34 -0.69
N PHE A 84 -0.95 -4.43 -1.45
CA PHE A 84 -2.05 -4.76 -2.35
C PHE A 84 -3.38 -4.99 -1.60
N ILE A 85 -3.38 -5.60 -0.40
CA ILE A 85 -4.62 -5.86 0.37
C ILE A 85 -5.39 -4.56 0.63
N TRP A 86 -4.67 -3.44 0.79
CA TRP A 86 -5.26 -2.13 1.06
C TRP A 86 -5.86 -1.44 -0.17
N MET A 87 -5.63 -1.95 -1.37
CA MET A 87 -5.98 -1.23 -2.60
C MET A 87 -7.45 -0.96 -2.89
N PRO A 88 -8.36 -1.91 -2.61
CA PRO A 88 -9.79 -1.62 -2.71
C PRO A 88 -10.18 -0.44 -1.81
N TYR A 89 -9.62 -0.37 -0.60
CA TYR A 89 -9.89 0.70 0.34
C TYR A 89 -9.33 2.05 -0.11
N ILE A 90 -8.12 2.08 -0.68
CA ILE A 90 -7.50 3.31 -1.21
C ILE A 90 -8.38 3.96 -2.29
N HIS A 91 -9.02 3.16 -3.15
CA HIS A 91 -10.01 3.65 -4.10
C HIS A 91 -11.24 4.23 -3.39
N LEU A 92 -11.83 3.47 -2.47
CA LEU A 92 -13.05 3.86 -1.77
C LEU A 92 -12.89 5.13 -0.93
N ILE A 93 -11.71 5.39 -0.36
CA ILE A 93 -11.42 6.58 0.45
C ILE A 93 -10.90 7.79 -0.36
N GLY A 94 -10.90 7.66 -1.70
CA GLY A 94 -10.56 8.74 -2.63
C GLY A 94 -9.09 9.14 -2.63
N LEU A 95 -8.17 8.19 -2.45
CA LEU A 95 -6.71 8.45 -2.44
C LEU A 95 -5.97 7.83 -3.63
N TYR A 96 -6.69 7.31 -4.61
CA TYR A 96 -6.06 6.68 -5.77
C TYR A 96 -5.25 7.67 -6.61
N GLU A 97 -5.59 8.96 -6.61
CA GLU A 97 -4.81 9.99 -7.30
C GLU A 97 -3.36 10.05 -6.82
N GLU A 98 -3.12 9.86 -5.51
CA GLU A 98 -1.77 9.80 -4.93
C GLU A 98 -0.97 8.58 -5.41
N VAL A 99 -1.66 7.47 -5.71
CA VAL A 99 -1.04 6.28 -6.30
C VAL A 99 -0.68 6.57 -7.75
N THR A 100 -1.60 7.13 -8.54
CA THR A 100 -1.37 7.44 -9.96
C THR A 100 -0.35 8.56 -10.19
N ALA A 101 -0.14 9.43 -9.20
CA ALA A 101 0.90 10.46 -9.24
C ALA A 101 2.33 9.88 -9.17
N ARG A 102 2.46 8.59 -8.83
CA ARG A 102 3.73 7.88 -8.65
C ARG A 102 3.77 6.70 -9.62
N PRO A 103 4.38 6.85 -10.80
CA PRO A 103 4.22 5.90 -11.89
C PRO A 103 4.78 4.51 -11.58
N HIS A 104 5.90 4.37 -10.87
CA HIS A 104 6.45 3.05 -10.57
C HIS A 104 5.57 2.30 -9.56
N VAL A 105 5.04 3.02 -8.58
CA VAL A 105 3.98 2.58 -7.68
C VAL A 105 2.76 2.14 -8.49
N GLU A 106 2.19 2.99 -9.33
CA GLU A 106 1.02 2.62 -10.14
C GLU A 106 1.25 1.34 -10.96
N ASP A 107 2.44 1.20 -11.56
CA ASP A 107 2.83 0.01 -12.33
C ASP A 107 2.97 -1.25 -11.49
N LEU A 108 3.58 -1.18 -10.30
CA LEU A 108 3.62 -2.31 -9.36
C LEU A 108 2.18 -2.74 -9.03
N TRP A 109 1.31 -1.79 -8.75
CA TRP A 109 -0.08 -2.06 -8.39
C TRP A 109 -0.86 -2.74 -9.52
N LYS A 110 -0.69 -2.30 -10.78
CA LYS A 110 -1.25 -2.96 -11.97
C LYS A 110 -0.71 -4.39 -12.11
N ARG A 111 0.60 -4.57 -11.92
CA ARG A 111 1.29 -5.87 -12.01
C ARG A 111 0.77 -6.87 -10.99
N VAL A 112 0.63 -6.45 -9.72
CA VAL A 112 0.10 -7.31 -8.65
C VAL A 112 -1.40 -7.59 -8.85
N SER A 113 -2.17 -6.60 -9.29
CA SER A 113 -3.61 -6.75 -9.59
C SER A 113 -3.88 -7.73 -10.73
N GLY A 114 -2.95 -7.86 -11.68
CA GLY A 114 -3.05 -8.78 -12.81
C GLY A 114 -2.94 -10.27 -12.46
N ARG A 115 -2.42 -10.61 -11.26
CA ARG A 115 -2.12 -11.98 -10.84
C ARG A 115 -3.40 -12.81 -10.66
N SER A 116 -3.36 -14.09 -11.07
CA SER A 116 -4.51 -15.00 -10.98
C SER A 116 -5.03 -15.18 -9.54
N ALA A 117 -4.13 -15.44 -8.59
CA ALA A 117 -4.47 -15.57 -7.17
C ALA A 117 -5.21 -14.34 -6.64
N ARG A 118 -4.80 -13.15 -7.08
CA ARG A 118 -5.48 -11.90 -6.77
C ARG A 118 -6.86 -11.81 -7.43
N LYS A 119 -6.97 -12.07 -8.73
CA LYS A 119 -8.26 -12.02 -9.42
C LYS A 119 -9.30 -12.92 -8.74
N SER A 120 -8.87 -14.10 -8.26
CA SER A 120 -9.70 -14.99 -7.45
C SER A 120 -10.09 -14.37 -6.10
N ALA A 121 -9.14 -13.82 -5.34
CA ALA A 121 -9.42 -13.31 -3.99
C ALA A 121 -10.49 -12.20 -3.92
N VAL A 122 -10.58 -11.33 -4.93
CA VAL A 122 -11.56 -10.22 -4.91
C VAL A 122 -12.89 -10.58 -5.56
N LYS A 123 -12.97 -11.71 -6.28
CA LYS A 123 -14.26 -12.24 -6.72
C LYS A 123 -15.19 -12.48 -5.52
N ASP A 124 -14.62 -12.86 -4.39
CA ASP A 124 -15.34 -13.22 -3.17
C ASP A 124 -15.46 -12.04 -2.18
N MET A 125 -14.91 -10.86 -2.51
CA MET A 125 -15.09 -9.66 -1.70
C MET A 125 -16.46 -9.02 -1.97
N PRO A 126 -17.19 -8.59 -0.93
CA PRO A 126 -18.40 -7.80 -1.09
C PRO A 126 -18.13 -6.57 -1.96
N GLN A 127 -18.97 -6.35 -2.97
CA GLN A 127 -18.92 -5.18 -3.86
C GLN A 127 -19.54 -3.96 -3.18
#